data_AF-A0A383A2Y9-F1
#
_entry.id   AF-A0A383A2Y9-F1
#
_cell.length_a   1.000
_cell.length_b   1.000
_cell.length_c   1.000
_cell.angle_alpha   90.00
_cell.angle_beta   90.00
_cell.angle_gamma   90.00
#
_symmetry.space_group_name_H-M   'P 1'
#
loop_
_entity.id
_entity.type
_entity.pdbx_description
1 polymer ?
#
loop_
_entity_poly.entity_id
_entity_poly.type
_entity_poly.pdbx_seq_one_letter_code
_entity_poly.pdbx_strand_id
1 'polypeptide(L)'
;MRFQLILCSLFVIAWQITMGLAAVPITWHVSSRDQLLSGELENLAIHESGQLMLGPQINELQNPNTPIIWALQEATDGALWLGTSSNGHIYRSSERQPTNLTFEVEELEVHALASGPDGTVYAGTNPNGKIYRLATDGSAESIFSPEETYIWALTVDPSGTLYVATGQSGAIYKITPNGEGEIFYKATATHIISLGF
;
A
#
# COMPACT_ATOMS: atom_id res chain seq x y z
N MET A 1 24.91 54.94 -53.47
CA MET A 1 25.80 53.76 -53.47
C MET A 1 25.70 53.11 -52.10
N ARG A 2 24.77 52.16 -51.93
CA ARG A 2 25.01 50.70 -51.94
C ARG A 2 25.86 50.21 -50.75
N PHE A 3 25.31 50.12 -49.53
CA PHE A 3 25.94 49.31 -48.46
C PHE A 3 25.01 48.87 -47.30
N GLN A 4 23.71 48.63 -47.54
CA GLN A 4 22.78 48.16 -46.47
C GLN A 4 21.94 46.92 -46.81
N LEU A 5 22.11 46.31 -47.99
CA LEU A 5 21.27 45.19 -48.43
C LEU A 5 21.96 43.80 -48.45
N ILE A 6 23.23 43.69 -48.05
CA ILE A 6 23.98 42.41 -48.13
C ILE A 6 24.05 41.69 -46.78
N LEU A 7 23.81 42.37 -45.64
CA LEU A 7 23.96 41.75 -44.32
C LEU A 7 22.75 40.89 -43.88
N CYS A 8 21.56 41.11 -44.45
CA CYS A 8 20.37 40.30 -44.11
C CYS A 8 20.27 38.97 -44.90
N SER A 9 20.96 38.84 -46.03
CA SER A 9 20.96 37.59 -46.81
C SER A 9 21.89 36.50 -46.25
N LEU A 10 22.87 36.85 -45.41
CA LEU A 10 23.76 35.89 -44.77
C LEU A 10 23.16 35.26 -43.50
N PHE A 11 22.15 35.88 -42.89
CA PHE A 11 21.49 35.35 -41.70
C PHE A 11 20.34 34.37 -42.01
N VAL A 12 19.82 34.39 -43.25
CA VAL A 12 18.70 33.51 -43.67
C VAL A 12 19.18 32.15 -44.19
N ILE A 13 20.46 31.99 -44.53
CA ILE A 13 21.01 30.72 -45.03
C ILE A 13 21.54 29.83 -43.89
N ALA A 14 21.79 30.38 -42.70
CA ALA A 14 22.24 29.60 -41.54
C ALA A 14 21.12 28.77 -40.86
N TRP A 15 19.88 28.86 -41.33
CA TRP A 15 18.71 28.21 -40.71
C TRP A 15 18.18 26.99 -41.47
N GLN A 16 18.95 26.42 -42.42
CA GLN A 16 18.52 25.31 -43.28
C GLN A 16 19.48 24.12 -43.27
N ILE A 17 19.95 23.69 -42.10
CA ILE A 17 20.51 22.35 -41.93
C ILE A 17 20.04 21.77 -40.60
N THR A 18 18.74 21.50 -40.49
CA THR A 18 18.25 20.45 -39.58
C THR A 18 18.49 19.13 -40.30
N MET A 19 19.67 18.54 -40.09
CA MET A 19 19.89 17.13 -40.44
C MET A 19 18.85 16.30 -39.69
N GLY A 20 17.88 15.76 -40.42
CA GLY A 20 17.00 14.71 -39.90
C GLY A 20 17.87 13.51 -39.58
N LEU A 21 18.11 13.26 -38.29
CA LEU A 21 18.68 12.00 -37.84
C LEU A 21 17.62 10.93 -38.05
N ALA A 22 17.72 10.19 -39.15
CA ALA A 22 16.96 8.96 -39.30
C ALA A 22 17.46 7.97 -38.24
N ALA A 23 16.62 7.67 -37.25
CA ALA A 23 16.92 6.62 -36.27
C ALA A 23 16.93 5.28 -37.01
N VAL A 24 18.07 4.61 -37.06
CA VAL A 24 18.19 3.25 -37.58
C VAL A 24 17.69 2.29 -36.50
N PRO A 25 16.90 1.26 -36.82
CA PRO A 25 16.48 0.26 -35.84
C PRO A 25 17.71 -0.40 -35.20
N ILE A 26 17.80 -0.34 -33.88
CA ILE A 26 18.80 -1.10 -33.12
C ILE A 26 18.12 -2.38 -32.65
N THR A 27 18.63 -3.53 -33.08
CA THR A 27 18.23 -4.83 -32.54
C THR A 27 19.21 -5.25 -31.46
N TRP A 28 18.71 -5.53 -30.28
CA TRP A 28 19.46 -6.20 -29.23
C TRP A 28 18.97 -7.64 -29.11
N HIS A 29 19.87 -8.55 -28.73
CA HIS A 29 19.56 -9.97 -28.55
C HIS A 29 20.00 -10.38 -27.15
N VAL A 30 19.05 -10.85 -26.35
CA VAL A 30 19.31 -11.44 -25.03
C VAL A 30 19.05 -12.94 -25.16
N SER A 31 20.10 -13.74 -24.98
CA SER A 31 20.07 -15.19 -25.26
C SER A 31 20.50 -16.06 -24.08
N SER A 32 20.94 -15.46 -22.97
CA SER A 32 21.28 -16.19 -21.74
C SER A 32 20.57 -15.61 -20.51
N ARG A 33 20.38 -16.46 -19.50
CA ARG A 33 19.83 -16.06 -18.20
C ARG A 33 20.68 -14.98 -17.53
N ASP A 34 22.01 -15.10 -17.59
CA ASP A 34 22.92 -14.13 -16.97
C ASP A 34 22.82 -12.76 -17.64
N GLN A 35 22.64 -12.71 -18.96
CA GLN A 35 22.40 -11.46 -19.69
C GLN A 35 21.05 -10.83 -19.31
N LEU A 36 19.99 -11.66 -19.18
CA LEU A 36 18.68 -11.20 -18.73
C LEU A 36 18.74 -10.63 -17.29
N LEU A 37 19.41 -11.33 -16.37
CA LEU A 37 19.55 -10.93 -14.97
C LEU A 37 20.44 -9.69 -14.79
N SER A 38 21.36 -9.43 -15.72
CA SER A 38 22.17 -8.22 -15.73
C SER A 38 21.45 -6.98 -16.27
N GLY A 39 20.28 -7.16 -16.89
CA GLY A 39 19.49 -6.07 -17.45
C GLY A 39 18.67 -5.35 -16.37
N GLU A 40 18.51 -4.03 -16.54
CA GLU A 40 17.54 -3.25 -15.77
C GLU A 40 16.17 -3.32 -16.47
N LEU A 41 15.12 -3.71 -15.74
CA LEU A 41 13.76 -3.74 -16.25
C LEU A 41 13.04 -2.45 -15.87
N GLU A 42 12.74 -1.61 -16.85
CA GLU A 42 11.86 -0.45 -16.66
C GLU A 42 10.46 -0.76 -17.20
N ASN A 43 9.44 -0.65 -16.35
CA ASN A 43 8.03 -0.88 -16.72
C ASN A 43 7.76 -2.22 -17.43
N LEU A 44 8.53 -3.25 -17.08
CA LEU A 44 8.36 -4.62 -17.55
C LEU A 44 8.17 -5.55 -16.36
N ALA A 45 7.30 -6.54 -16.50
CA ALA A 45 7.15 -7.65 -15.57
C ALA A 45 7.51 -8.97 -16.25
N ILE A 46 7.99 -9.92 -15.45
CA ILE A 46 8.27 -11.28 -15.89
C ILE A 46 7.16 -12.17 -15.36
N HIS A 47 6.40 -12.79 -16.26
CA HIS A 47 5.43 -13.83 -15.93
C HIS A 47 6.14 -15.07 -15.37
N GLU A 48 5.47 -15.91 -14.58
CA GLU A 48 6.09 -17.13 -14.04
C GLU A 48 6.66 -18.08 -15.12
N SER A 49 6.12 -18.00 -16.34
CA SER A 49 6.58 -18.76 -17.50
C SER A 49 7.83 -18.17 -18.17
N GLY A 50 8.39 -17.08 -17.64
CA GLY A 50 9.54 -16.35 -18.20
C GLY A 50 9.20 -15.39 -19.34
N GLN A 51 7.92 -15.11 -19.59
CA GLN A 51 7.51 -14.14 -20.61
C GLN A 51 7.66 -12.71 -20.10
N LEU A 52 8.25 -11.83 -20.92
CA LEU A 52 8.24 -10.39 -20.67
C LEU A 52 6.88 -9.81 -21.06
N MET A 53 6.31 -9.01 -20.17
CA MET A 53 5.08 -8.26 -20.39
C MET A 53 5.25 -6.83 -19.88
N LEU A 54 4.37 -5.93 -20.31
CA LEU A 54 4.30 -4.59 -19.73
C LEU A 54 4.03 -4.72 -18.22
N GLY A 55 4.87 -4.08 -17.42
CA GLY A 55 4.67 -3.97 -15.98
C GLY A 55 3.46 -3.09 -15.66
N PRO A 56 2.83 -3.27 -14.49
CA PRO A 56 1.79 -2.37 -14.03
C PRO A 56 2.35 -0.94 -13.95
N GLN A 57 1.52 0.05 -14.29
CA GLN A 57 1.87 1.44 -14.04
C GLN A 57 1.91 1.69 -12.54
N ILE A 58 3.06 2.14 -12.04
CA ILE A 58 3.24 2.55 -10.65
C ILE A 58 2.96 4.06 -10.60
N ASN A 59 1.84 4.42 -9.98
CA ASN A 59 1.54 5.81 -9.67
C ASN A 59 1.84 6.04 -8.19
N GLU A 60 2.76 6.95 -7.88
CA GLU A 60 3.03 7.34 -6.51
C GLU A 60 1.82 8.11 -5.96
N LEU A 61 1.30 7.65 -4.83
CA LEU A 61 0.23 8.33 -4.10
C LEU A 61 0.86 9.41 -3.22
N GLN A 62 0.12 10.50 -2.97
CA GLN A 62 0.62 11.56 -2.10
C GLN A 62 0.96 11.00 -0.72
N ASN A 63 2.21 11.18 -0.28
CA ASN A 63 2.64 10.78 1.05
C ASN A 63 2.01 11.72 2.09
N PRO A 64 1.28 11.22 3.10
CA PRO A 64 0.71 12.04 4.18
C PRO A 64 1.76 12.63 5.15
N ASN A 65 3.05 12.61 4.79
CA ASN A 65 4.20 12.95 5.62
C ASN A 65 4.29 12.10 6.90
N THR A 66 3.95 10.81 6.77
CA THR A 66 3.98 9.85 7.88
C THR A 66 5.22 8.97 7.79
N PRO A 67 5.81 8.55 8.93
CA PRO A 67 7.08 7.84 8.93
C PRO A 67 7.01 6.47 8.25
N ILE A 68 5.99 5.65 8.55
CA ILE A 68 5.80 4.30 7.99
C ILE A 68 4.31 3.98 7.90
N ILE A 69 3.89 3.40 6.78
CA ILE A 69 2.58 2.74 6.64
C ILE A 69 2.79 1.25 6.93
N TRP A 70 2.17 0.75 8.00
CA TRP A 70 2.28 -0.66 8.42
C TRP A 70 1.17 -1.53 7.84
N ALA A 71 -0.03 -0.98 7.73
CA ALA A 71 -1.21 -1.70 7.27
C ALA A 71 -1.89 -0.94 6.14
N LEU A 72 -2.36 -1.68 5.13
CA LEU A 72 -3.18 -1.20 4.03
C LEU A 72 -4.37 -2.15 3.87
N GLN A 73 -5.58 -1.62 3.81
CA GLN A 73 -6.80 -2.40 3.61
C GLN A 73 -7.78 -1.66 2.69
N GLU A 74 -8.24 -2.29 1.62
CA GLU A 74 -9.36 -1.81 0.82
C GLU A 74 -10.67 -2.25 1.48
N ALA A 75 -11.52 -1.28 1.82
CA ALA A 75 -12.83 -1.53 2.40
C ALA A 75 -13.85 -1.94 1.32
N THR A 76 -15.01 -2.42 1.75
CA THR A 76 -16.08 -2.91 0.85
C THR A 76 -16.66 -1.80 -0.04
N ASP A 77 -16.50 -0.55 0.36
CA ASP A 77 -16.86 0.65 -0.43
C ASP A 77 -15.74 1.10 -1.40
N GLY A 78 -14.63 0.37 -1.46
CA GLY A 78 -13.46 0.68 -2.29
C GLY A 78 -12.52 1.72 -1.69
N ALA A 79 -12.79 2.23 -0.48
CA ALA A 79 -11.88 3.15 0.19
C ALA A 79 -10.63 2.42 0.69
N LEU A 80 -9.46 3.02 0.50
CA LEU A 80 -8.21 2.54 1.08
C LEU A 80 -8.03 3.09 2.48
N TRP A 81 -7.72 2.20 3.42
CA TRP A 81 -7.41 2.50 4.80
C TRP A 81 -5.95 2.22 5.08
N LEU A 82 -5.29 3.13 5.79
CA LEU A 82 -3.86 3.06 6.10
C LEU A 82 -3.66 3.18 7.59
N GLY A 83 -2.94 2.24 8.18
CA GLY A 83 -2.45 2.32 9.56
C GLY A 83 -0.98 2.67 9.58
N THR A 84 -0.57 3.62 10.43
CA THR A 84 0.82 4.11 10.46
C THR A 84 1.57 3.75 11.73
N SER A 85 2.89 3.97 11.71
CA SER A 85 3.75 3.88 12.89
C SER A 85 3.89 5.21 13.62
N SER A 86 4.32 5.12 14.88
CA SER A 86 4.83 6.20 15.73
C SER A 86 3.84 7.28 16.17
N ASN A 87 2.60 7.27 15.66
CA ASN A 87 1.57 8.28 15.99
C ASN A 87 0.15 7.72 16.05
N GLY A 88 -0.07 6.42 15.85
CA GLY A 88 -1.42 5.83 15.93
C GLY A 88 -2.40 6.38 14.89
N HIS A 89 -1.92 6.98 13.81
CA HIS A 89 -2.81 7.58 12.82
C HIS A 89 -3.42 6.53 11.89
N ILE A 90 -4.67 6.78 11.52
CA ILE A 90 -5.40 6.01 10.52
C ILE A 90 -5.96 6.97 9.48
N TYR A 91 -5.64 6.70 8.22
CA TYR A 91 -6.10 7.48 7.07
C TYR A 91 -7.10 6.66 6.26
N ARG A 92 -8.13 7.32 5.72
CA ARG A 92 -9.08 6.75 4.77
C ARG A 92 -9.05 7.57 3.47
N SER A 93 -9.07 6.89 2.32
CA SER A 93 -9.14 7.53 1.02
C SER A 93 -10.07 6.82 0.05
N SER A 94 -11.09 7.54 -0.45
CA SER A 94 -11.97 7.05 -1.52
C SER A 94 -11.38 7.23 -2.92
N GLU A 95 -10.41 8.13 -3.10
CA GLU A 95 -9.80 8.44 -4.42
C GLU A 95 -8.37 7.90 -4.56
N ARG A 96 -8.00 6.95 -3.68
CA ARG A 96 -6.62 6.45 -3.54
C ARG A 96 -5.57 7.54 -3.27
N GLN A 97 -5.99 8.72 -2.83
CA GLN A 97 -5.14 9.79 -2.33
C GLN A 97 -5.36 9.97 -0.82
N PRO A 98 -4.49 9.44 0.04
CA PRO A 98 -4.66 9.51 1.50
C PRO A 98 -4.26 10.89 2.02
N THR A 99 -5.18 11.86 1.89
CA THR A 99 -4.85 13.26 2.17
C THR A 99 -5.19 13.71 3.59
N ASN A 100 -6.15 13.06 4.27
CA ASN A 100 -6.64 13.52 5.58
C ASN A 100 -6.62 12.41 6.63
N LEU A 101 -6.06 12.74 7.81
CA LEU A 101 -6.16 11.94 9.02
C LEU A 101 -7.65 11.71 9.35
N THR A 102 -8.03 10.45 9.54
CA THR A 102 -9.43 10.07 9.82
C THR A 102 -9.60 9.71 11.29
N PHE A 103 -8.67 8.93 11.85
CA PHE A 103 -8.68 8.55 13.26
C PHE A 103 -7.29 8.58 13.86
N GLU A 104 -7.24 8.76 15.17
CA GLU A 104 -6.05 8.64 16.00
C GLU A 104 -6.38 7.68 17.14
N VAL A 105 -5.57 6.64 17.31
CA VAL A 105 -5.65 5.73 18.44
C VAL A 105 -4.64 6.13 19.51
N GLU A 106 -4.83 5.62 20.74
CA GLU A 106 -3.93 5.93 21.85
C GLU A 106 -2.56 5.25 21.69
N GLU A 107 -2.51 4.14 20.96
CA GLU A 107 -1.30 3.39 20.72
C GLU A 107 -0.45 3.97 19.60
N LEU A 108 0.84 3.62 19.60
CA LEU A 108 1.81 4.21 18.69
C LEU A 108 1.67 3.68 17.26
N GLU A 109 1.27 2.43 17.08
CA GLU A 109 1.30 1.75 15.80
C GLU A 109 -0.02 1.03 15.52
N VAL A 110 -0.45 1.12 14.26
CA VAL A 110 -1.59 0.36 13.73
C VAL A 110 -1.04 -0.70 12.77
N HIS A 111 -0.86 -1.91 13.29
CA HIS A 111 -0.22 -3.02 12.58
C HIS A 111 -1.14 -3.81 11.68
N ALA A 112 -2.44 -3.82 11.98
CA ALA A 112 -3.40 -4.63 11.25
C ALA A 112 -4.67 -3.84 10.97
N LEU A 113 -5.22 -4.06 9.78
CA LEU A 113 -6.53 -3.58 9.37
C LEU A 113 -7.31 -4.74 8.77
N ALA A 114 -8.63 -4.79 8.98
CA ALA A 114 -9.51 -5.75 8.33
C ALA A 114 -10.88 -5.15 8.07
N SER A 115 -11.46 -5.43 6.91
CA SER A 115 -12.79 -4.93 6.53
C SER A 115 -13.88 -5.93 6.88
N GLY A 116 -14.92 -5.42 7.54
CA GLY A 116 -16.17 -6.13 7.80
C GLY A 116 -17.15 -6.04 6.63
N PRO A 117 -18.18 -6.92 6.62
CA PRO A 117 -19.17 -6.99 5.54
C PRO A 117 -20.11 -5.77 5.48
N ASP A 118 -20.21 -5.00 6.55
CA ASP A 118 -21.06 -3.81 6.70
C ASP A 118 -20.33 -2.49 6.36
N GLY A 119 -19.08 -2.56 5.92
CA GLY A 119 -18.24 -1.39 5.64
C GLY A 119 -17.46 -0.88 6.86
N THR A 120 -17.65 -1.49 8.03
CA THR A 120 -16.79 -1.27 9.19
C THR A 120 -15.37 -1.72 8.89
N VAL A 121 -14.37 -0.99 9.41
CA VAL A 121 -12.97 -1.42 9.41
C VAL A 121 -12.51 -1.63 10.84
N TYR A 122 -11.79 -2.70 11.08
CA TYR A 122 -11.16 -2.99 12.37
C TYR A 122 -9.68 -2.65 12.32
N ALA A 123 -9.14 -2.09 13.40
CA ALA A 123 -7.72 -1.79 13.54
C ALA A 123 -7.13 -2.52 14.76
N GLY A 124 -5.94 -3.08 14.58
CA GLY A 124 -5.16 -3.76 15.61
C GLY A 124 -3.88 -2.99 15.90
N THR A 125 -3.59 -2.76 17.18
CA THR A 125 -2.55 -1.82 17.59
C THR A 125 -1.34 -2.44 18.30
N ASN A 126 -0.29 -1.62 18.49
CA ASN A 126 0.92 -1.88 19.26
C ASN A 126 1.48 -0.55 19.82
N PRO A 127 2.02 -0.48 21.05
CA PRO A 127 1.98 -1.46 22.15
C PRO A 127 0.66 -1.42 22.91
N ASN A 128 0.42 -2.40 23.81
CA ASN A 128 -0.88 -2.58 24.49
C ASN A 128 -1.99 -2.87 23.48
N GLY A 129 -1.81 -3.94 22.72
CA GLY A 129 -2.66 -4.34 21.61
C GLY A 129 -4.14 -4.25 21.94
N LYS A 130 -4.80 -3.30 21.29
CA LYS A 130 -6.26 -3.10 21.31
C LYS A 130 -6.83 -3.34 19.93
N ILE A 131 -8.13 -3.61 19.91
CA ILE A 131 -8.94 -3.71 18.72
C ILE A 131 -9.89 -2.54 18.69
N TYR A 132 -9.78 -1.73 17.64
CA TYR A 132 -10.70 -0.63 17.38
C TYR A 132 -11.69 -1.01 16.30
N ARG A 133 -12.96 -0.63 16.49
CA ARG A 133 -13.98 -0.62 15.45
C ARG A 133 -14.08 0.79 14.88
N LEU A 134 -13.83 0.93 13.58
CA LEU A 134 -13.89 2.18 12.83
C LEU A 134 -15.16 2.14 11.98
N ALA A 135 -16.19 2.84 12.42
CA ALA A 135 -17.49 2.84 11.78
C ALA A 135 -17.54 3.82 10.60
N THR A 136 -18.45 3.56 9.66
CA THR A 136 -18.64 4.38 8.45
C THR A 136 -19.20 5.77 8.76
N ASP A 137 -19.77 5.98 9.95
CA ASP A 137 -20.26 7.27 10.44
C ASP A 137 -19.14 8.19 10.96
N GLY A 138 -17.89 7.73 10.93
CA GLY A 138 -16.74 8.48 11.41
C GLY A 138 -16.48 8.33 12.91
N SER A 139 -17.09 7.35 13.58
CA SER A 139 -16.76 7.00 14.96
C SER A 139 -15.69 5.90 15.04
N ALA A 140 -14.85 5.96 16.08
CA ALA A 140 -13.89 4.92 16.43
C ALA A 140 -14.02 4.58 17.91
N GLU A 141 -14.06 3.29 18.24
CA GLU A 141 -14.09 2.82 19.62
C GLU A 141 -13.23 1.58 19.82
N SER A 142 -12.60 1.45 20.99
CA SER A 142 -11.93 0.21 21.38
C SER A 142 -12.98 -0.80 21.83
N ILE A 143 -13.02 -1.96 21.16
CA ILE A 143 -14.01 -3.02 21.40
C ILE A 143 -13.42 -4.22 22.14
N PHE A 144 -12.10 -4.38 22.14
CA PHE A 144 -11.45 -5.54 22.75
C PHE A 144 -9.99 -5.25 23.09
N SER A 145 -9.54 -5.80 24.22
CA SER A 145 -8.16 -5.67 24.72
C SER A 145 -7.75 -7.00 25.35
N PRO A 146 -7.06 -7.89 24.60
CA PRO A 146 -6.67 -9.21 25.09
C PRO A 146 -5.53 -9.21 26.13
N GLU A 147 -5.10 -8.03 26.61
CA GLU A 147 -3.91 -7.85 27.46
C GLU A 147 -2.62 -8.33 26.78
N GLU A 148 -2.55 -8.19 25.45
CA GLU A 148 -1.40 -8.56 24.64
C GLU A 148 -0.60 -7.32 24.23
N THR A 149 0.69 -7.49 23.97
CA THR A 149 1.50 -6.36 23.46
C THR A 149 1.20 -6.08 21.99
N TYR A 150 1.04 -7.12 21.18
CA TYR A 150 0.98 -7.01 19.71
C TYR A 150 -0.29 -7.62 19.15
N ILE A 151 -1.02 -6.86 18.34
CA ILE A 151 -1.98 -7.38 17.38
C ILE A 151 -1.33 -7.39 16.00
N TRP A 152 -1.06 -8.57 15.45
CA TRP A 152 -0.30 -8.69 14.20
C TRP A 152 -1.18 -8.78 12.95
N ALA A 153 -2.32 -9.46 13.07
CA ALA A 153 -3.19 -9.67 11.94
C ALA A 153 -4.64 -9.75 12.40
N LEU A 154 -5.52 -9.28 11.52
CA LEU A 154 -6.96 -9.30 11.67
C LEU A 154 -7.56 -9.92 10.42
N THR A 155 -8.65 -10.66 10.58
CA THR A 155 -9.49 -11.06 9.45
C THR A 155 -10.94 -11.20 9.90
N VAL A 156 -11.88 -10.85 9.05
CA VAL A 156 -13.32 -10.91 9.35
C VAL A 156 -13.98 -11.94 8.45
N ASP A 157 -14.70 -12.89 9.03
CA ASP A 157 -15.44 -13.89 8.24
C ASP A 157 -16.73 -13.29 7.65
N PRO A 158 -17.38 -13.97 6.68
CA PRO A 158 -18.62 -13.48 6.09
C PRO A 158 -19.79 -13.28 7.07
N SER A 159 -19.73 -13.85 8.27
CA SER A 159 -20.73 -13.64 9.33
C SER A 159 -20.48 -12.37 10.15
N GLY A 160 -19.35 -11.68 9.91
CA GLY A 160 -18.92 -10.51 10.67
C GLY A 160 -18.12 -10.86 11.93
N THR A 161 -17.73 -12.12 12.12
CA THR A 161 -16.87 -12.49 13.24
C THR A 161 -15.43 -12.10 12.94
N LEU A 162 -14.80 -11.36 13.86
CA LEU A 162 -13.41 -10.95 13.77
C LEU A 162 -12.48 -11.98 14.42
N TYR A 163 -11.41 -12.34 13.72
CA TYR A 163 -10.31 -13.15 14.25
C TYR A 163 -9.07 -12.28 14.44
N VAL A 164 -8.42 -12.44 15.58
CA VAL A 164 -7.33 -11.59 16.04
C VAL A 164 -6.11 -12.43 16.36
N ALA A 165 -5.03 -12.24 15.61
CA ALA A 165 -3.76 -12.91 15.86
C ALA A 165 -2.84 -12.04 16.71
N THR A 166 -2.30 -12.64 17.78
CA THR A 166 -1.50 -11.92 18.78
C THR A 166 -0.03 -12.36 18.80
N GLY A 167 0.81 -11.49 19.37
CA GLY A 167 2.21 -11.79 19.71
C GLY A 167 2.35 -12.22 21.17
N GLN A 168 3.55 -12.68 21.54
CA GLN A 168 3.91 -13.24 22.86
C GLN A 168 3.16 -14.52 23.27
N SER A 169 1.83 -14.49 23.36
CA SER A 169 1.03 -15.65 23.76
C SER A 169 0.73 -16.63 22.62
N GLY A 170 0.89 -16.18 21.37
CA GLY A 170 0.58 -16.97 20.18
C GLY A 170 -0.89 -17.39 20.10
N ALA A 171 -1.80 -16.51 20.51
CA ALA A 171 -3.23 -16.79 20.52
C ALA A 171 -3.93 -16.23 19.27
N ILE A 172 -5.01 -16.91 18.89
CA ILE A 172 -6.04 -16.37 18.02
C ILE A 172 -7.27 -16.17 18.88
N TYR A 173 -7.76 -14.94 18.97
CA TYR A 173 -9.06 -14.65 19.55
C TYR A 173 -10.12 -14.60 18.45
N LYS A 174 -11.32 -15.04 18.78
CA LYS A 174 -12.53 -14.86 17.97
C LYS A 174 -13.45 -13.90 18.70
N ILE A 175 -13.87 -12.83 18.03
CA ILE A 175 -14.73 -11.79 18.56
C ILE A 175 -16.00 -11.78 17.73
N THR A 176 -17.13 -12.03 18.38
CA THR A 176 -18.44 -12.01 17.73
C THR A 176 -18.86 -10.58 17.37
N PRO A 177 -19.83 -10.38 16.45
CA PRO A 177 -20.36 -9.05 16.15
C PRO A 177 -20.90 -8.28 17.37
N ASN A 178 -21.27 -8.99 18.44
CA ASN A 178 -21.74 -8.39 19.69
C ASN A 178 -20.60 -7.94 20.63
N GLY A 179 -19.33 -8.13 20.22
CA GLY A 179 -18.14 -7.75 20.99
C GLY A 179 -17.65 -8.81 21.98
N GLU A 180 -18.28 -9.98 22.05
CA GLU A 180 -17.82 -11.07 22.92
C GLU A 180 -16.58 -11.75 22.31
N GLY A 181 -15.45 -11.68 23.02
CA GLY A 181 -14.17 -12.25 22.60
C GLY A 181 -13.78 -13.48 23.41
N GLU A 182 -13.35 -14.54 22.73
CA GLU A 182 -12.80 -15.75 23.35
C GLU A 182 -11.55 -16.25 22.62
N ILE A 183 -10.73 -17.07 23.30
CA ILE A 183 -9.60 -17.74 22.63
C ILE A 183 -10.15 -18.83 21.72
N PHE A 184 -9.90 -18.67 20.42
CA PHE A 184 -10.23 -19.66 19.40
C PHE A 184 -9.14 -20.71 19.26
N TYR A 185 -7.88 -20.28 19.32
CA TYR A 185 -6.73 -21.16 19.15
C TYR A 185 -5.52 -20.63 19.91
N LYS A 186 -4.65 -21.54 20.37
CA LYS A 186 -3.36 -21.19 20.96
C LYS A 186 -2.26 -22.03 20.31
N ALA A 187 -1.35 -21.34 19.63
CA ALA A 187 -0.20 -21.96 18.99
C ALA A 187 0.89 -22.30 20.02
N THR A 188 1.80 -23.17 19.60
CA THR A 188 3.09 -23.37 20.31
C THR A 188 4.07 -22.25 20.01
N ALA A 189 3.94 -21.58 18.86
CA ALA A 189 4.71 -20.40 18.51
C ALA A 189 4.19 -19.19 19.31
N THR A 190 5.07 -18.25 19.63
CA THR A 190 4.72 -17.05 20.41
C THR A 190 4.06 -15.97 19.57
N HIS A 191 4.16 -16.04 18.23
CA HIS A 191 3.65 -15.01 17.33
C HIS A 191 2.84 -15.68 16.21
N ILE A 192 1.67 -15.14 15.95
CA ILE A 192 0.88 -15.44 14.75
C ILE A 192 0.83 -14.14 13.96
N ILE A 193 1.50 -14.11 12.80
CA ILE A 193 1.76 -12.85 12.07
C ILE A 193 0.87 -12.63 10.85
N SER A 194 0.03 -13.61 10.53
CA SER A 194 -0.84 -13.55 9.36
C SER A 194 -2.07 -14.42 9.59
N LEU A 195 -3.20 -13.96 9.04
CA LEU A 195 -4.47 -14.66 8.99
C LEU A 195 -5.04 -14.50 7.58
N GLY A 196 -5.83 -15.48 7.15
CA GLY A 196 -6.55 -15.45 5.89
C GLY A 196 -7.70 -16.45 5.90
N PHE A 197 -8.66 -16.24 5.00
CA PHE A 197 -9.76 -17.16 4.72
C PHE A 197 -9.58 -17.81 3.34
#